data_AF-A0AA35WEB5-F1
#
_entry.id   AF-A0AA35WEB5-F1
#
_cell.length_a   1.000
_cell.length_b   1.000
_cell.length_c   1.000
_cell.angle_alpha   90.00
_cell.angle_beta   90.00
_cell.angle_gamma   90.00
#
_symmetry.space_group_name_H-M   'P 1'
#
loop_
_entity.id
_entity.type
_entity.pdbx_description
1 polymer ?
#
loop_
_entity_poly.entity_id
_entity_poly.type
_entity_poly.pdbx_seq_one_letter_code
_entity_poly.pdbx_strand_id
1 'polypeptide(L)'
;MRTSTLCGELGGLGDTAFRHFVRAESGDAPLHLGRQPSRNCGESLVCSSCDAYETQTLVAPSNATFVAHIGPSGDQRGYMGITGRAGWGIAWYINDTLIPTLVVQRGKTYTFVVYGGDDPNMNANYHPLYITNSTTGGRVFMDEQEKAMEIIYAGVEDNGSKPIGVGPLCESTSTPEADALADICEALLCNYEEALAPPSPDCKNSLANGSDNTFTWTPDDDTPDVVFYQCFTHRNLGWKIMVTDSVEDYLKSNPVRQHPDPCPPPPTVQSSSPGVPSPLLLLLTSLLLLSSLTVLVR
;
A
#
# COMPACT_ATOMS: atom_id res chain seq x y z
N MET A 1 -3.51 -13.13 -19.01
CA MET A 1 -2.21 -12.64 -18.51
C MET A 1 -2.40 -11.24 -17.99
N ARG A 2 -2.42 -11.06 -16.67
CA ARG A 2 -2.34 -9.73 -16.05
C ARG A 2 -0.87 -9.35 -16.01
N THR A 3 -0.52 -8.24 -16.63
CA THR A 3 0.81 -7.63 -16.51
C THR A 3 0.72 -6.59 -15.42
N SER A 4 1.27 -6.91 -14.25
CA SER A 4 1.53 -5.92 -13.20
C SER A 4 2.71 -5.07 -13.66
N THR A 5 2.51 -3.76 -13.76
CA THR A 5 3.58 -2.80 -14.02
C THR A 5 3.97 -2.19 -12.69
N LEU A 6 5.17 -2.49 -12.19
CA LEU A 6 5.74 -1.76 -11.06
C LEU A 6 6.37 -0.47 -11.59
N CYS A 7 5.78 0.66 -11.23
CA CYS A 7 6.41 1.97 -11.30
C CYS A 7 6.94 2.32 -9.91
N GLY A 8 8.23 2.60 -9.79
CA GLY A 8 8.86 2.99 -8.53
C GLY A 8 10.23 3.62 -8.76
N GLU A 9 10.68 4.45 -7.83
CA GLU A 9 12.04 4.98 -7.79
C GLU A 9 13.03 3.83 -7.56
N LEU A 10 14.08 3.75 -8.38
CA LEU A 10 15.20 2.85 -8.13
C LEU A 10 16.19 3.55 -7.21
N GLY A 11 15.96 3.45 -5.90
CA GLY A 11 16.87 3.94 -4.87
C GLY A 11 16.57 5.37 -4.40
N GLY A 12 16.94 5.66 -3.15
CA GLY A 12 16.58 6.89 -2.43
C GLY A 12 17.31 8.17 -2.85
N LEU A 13 17.63 8.33 -4.14
CA LEU A 13 18.29 9.52 -4.71
C LEU A 13 17.44 10.26 -5.76
N GLY A 14 16.17 9.88 -5.95
CA GLY A 14 15.26 10.59 -6.87
C GLY A 14 15.49 10.27 -8.35
N ASP A 15 16.20 9.20 -8.66
CA ASP A 15 16.38 8.76 -10.04
C ASP A 15 15.11 8.05 -10.55
N THR A 16 14.46 8.68 -11.53
CA THR A 16 13.33 8.10 -12.27
C THR A 16 13.79 6.83 -13.01
N ALA A 17 13.03 5.74 -12.90
CA ALA A 17 13.29 4.55 -13.70
C ALA A 17 13.10 4.86 -15.19
N PHE A 18 14.19 5.10 -15.91
CA PHE A 18 14.17 5.15 -17.36
C PHE A 18 14.09 3.74 -17.94
N ARG A 19 13.30 3.58 -19.00
CA ARG A 19 13.40 2.42 -19.88
C ARG A 19 14.86 2.31 -20.36
N HIS A 20 15.60 1.33 -19.85
CA HIS A 20 16.91 1.01 -20.39
C HIS A 20 16.72 0.34 -21.75
N PHE A 21 16.90 1.10 -22.83
CA PHE A 21 17.23 0.51 -24.11
C PHE A 21 18.72 0.23 -24.13
N VAL A 22 19.15 -0.86 -23.49
CA VAL A 22 20.46 -1.40 -23.89
C VAL A 22 20.24 -2.01 -25.27
N ARG A 23 20.64 -1.28 -26.32
CA ARG A 23 20.84 -1.89 -27.62
C ARG A 23 22.09 -2.74 -27.45
N ALA A 24 21.90 -4.04 -27.21
CA ALA A 24 22.97 -5.02 -27.25
C ALA A 24 23.87 -4.71 -28.45
N GLU A 25 25.15 -4.40 -28.21
CA GLU A 25 26.09 -4.30 -29.31
C GLU A 25 26.30 -5.71 -29.88
N SER A 26 26.78 -5.81 -31.13
CA SER A 26 26.92 -7.11 -31.79
C SER A 26 27.91 -8.00 -31.02
N GLY A 27 27.38 -8.87 -30.16
CA GLY A 27 28.18 -9.70 -29.26
C GLY A 27 27.48 -10.10 -27.97
N ASP A 28 26.47 -9.33 -27.51
CA ASP A 28 25.79 -9.65 -26.25
C ASP A 28 24.77 -10.78 -26.41
N ALA A 29 24.84 -11.77 -25.52
CA ALA A 29 23.87 -12.87 -25.47
C ALA A 29 22.52 -12.36 -24.94
N PRO A 30 21.40 -12.51 -25.67
CA PRO A 30 20.11 -12.05 -25.21
C PRO A 30 19.65 -12.87 -23.98
N LEU A 31 19.21 -12.17 -22.93
CA LEU A 31 18.55 -12.78 -21.78
C LEU A 31 17.18 -13.32 -22.22
N HIS A 32 17.07 -14.64 -22.37
CA HIS A 32 15.83 -15.30 -22.77
C HIS A 32 14.89 -15.51 -21.57
N LEU A 33 13.97 -14.58 -21.37
CA LEU A 33 12.96 -14.63 -20.30
C LEU A 33 11.77 -15.57 -20.59
N GLY A 34 11.90 -16.50 -21.55
CA GLY A 34 10.85 -17.48 -21.88
C GLY A 34 9.52 -16.89 -22.38
N ARG A 35 9.47 -15.61 -22.75
CA ARG A 35 8.26 -14.91 -23.23
C ARG A 35 8.52 -14.16 -24.54
N GLN A 36 7.49 -14.03 -25.37
CA GLN A 36 7.53 -13.16 -26.54
C GLN A 36 7.68 -11.69 -26.10
N PRO A 37 8.63 -10.92 -26.66
CA PRO A 37 8.73 -9.50 -26.36
C PRO A 37 7.45 -8.78 -26.79
N SER A 38 6.73 -8.17 -25.86
CA SER A 38 5.59 -7.30 -26.15
C SER A 38 5.89 -5.87 -25.72
N ARG A 39 5.53 -4.89 -26.57
CA ARG A 39 5.53 -3.47 -26.21
C ARG A 39 4.15 -3.11 -25.67
N ASN A 40 3.94 -3.36 -24.39
CA ASN A 40 2.69 -3.07 -23.70
C ASN A 40 2.77 -1.84 -22.78
N CYS A 41 3.91 -1.15 -22.73
CA CYS A 41 4.03 0.14 -22.06
C CYS A 41 3.53 1.27 -22.98
N GLY A 42 2.65 2.14 -22.49
CA GLY A 42 2.19 3.33 -23.22
C GLY A 42 3.29 4.36 -23.45
N GLU A 43 3.04 5.33 -24.35
CA GLU A 43 4.02 6.36 -24.76
C GLU A 43 4.34 7.41 -23.69
N SER A 44 3.65 7.39 -22.55
CA SER A 44 3.89 8.28 -21.41
C SER A 44 4.10 7.46 -20.15
N LEU A 45 5.35 7.37 -19.67
CA LEU A 45 5.69 6.96 -18.31
C LEU A 45 5.79 8.18 -17.39
N VAL A 46 5.04 9.25 -17.69
CA VAL A 46 4.81 10.30 -16.71
C VAL A 46 3.80 9.73 -15.73
N CYS A 47 4.27 9.11 -14.65
CA CYS A 47 3.46 9.11 -13.44
C CYS A 47 3.21 10.59 -13.16
N SER A 48 1.99 11.06 -13.37
CA SER A 48 1.52 12.25 -12.67
C SER A 48 1.85 11.99 -11.21
N SER A 49 2.78 12.76 -10.64
CA SER A 49 3.24 12.59 -9.27
C SER A 49 2.09 12.97 -8.34
N CYS A 50 1.15 12.05 -8.17
CA CYS A 50 0.10 12.21 -7.20
C CYS A 50 0.76 12.28 -5.83
N ASP A 51 0.26 13.17 -4.97
CA ASP A 51 0.66 13.15 -3.58
C ASP A 51 0.30 11.80 -2.95
N ALA A 52 1.09 11.43 -1.94
CA ALA A 52 0.78 10.31 -1.08
C ALA A 52 -0.63 10.44 -0.50
N TYR A 53 -1.26 9.30 -0.21
CA TYR A 53 -2.50 9.29 0.56
C TYR A 53 -2.29 10.00 1.90
N GLU A 54 -3.25 10.82 2.31
CA GLU A 54 -3.24 11.42 3.64
C GLU A 54 -3.27 10.29 4.68
N THR A 55 -2.26 10.25 5.56
CA THR A 55 -2.15 9.18 6.55
C THR A 55 -3.29 9.27 7.55
N GLN A 56 -3.99 8.17 7.75
CA GLN A 56 -5.06 8.10 8.74
C GLN A 56 -4.47 7.89 10.15
N THR A 57 -5.07 8.55 11.13
CA THR A 57 -4.74 8.34 12.55
C THR A 57 -5.83 7.49 13.18
N LEU A 58 -5.45 6.33 13.70
CA LEU A 58 -6.36 5.39 14.34
C LEU A 58 -6.16 5.43 15.85
N VAL A 59 -7.13 6.03 16.54
CA VAL A 59 -7.22 5.94 17.99
C VAL A 59 -7.72 4.55 18.36
N ALA A 60 -7.12 3.94 19.38
CA ALA A 60 -7.56 2.64 19.83
C ALA A 60 -9.08 2.60 20.11
N PRO A 61 -9.81 1.59 19.61
CA PRO A 61 -11.24 1.46 19.85
C PRO A 61 -11.57 1.27 21.33
N SER A 62 -12.86 1.34 21.68
CA SER A 62 -13.33 1.21 23.07
C SER A 62 -12.94 -0.12 23.72
N ASN A 63 -12.86 -1.20 22.95
CA ASN A 63 -12.38 -2.51 23.39
C ASN A 63 -10.84 -2.64 23.43
N ALA A 64 -10.10 -1.59 23.07
CA ALA A 64 -8.64 -1.54 23.01
C ALA A 64 -8.00 -2.61 22.09
N THR A 65 -8.74 -3.06 21.07
CA THR A 65 -8.28 -4.10 20.14
C THR A 65 -7.87 -3.53 18.78
N PHE A 66 -6.69 -3.89 18.31
CA PHE A 66 -6.23 -3.67 16.94
C PHE A 66 -6.22 -5.00 16.18
N VAL A 67 -6.88 -5.05 15.04
CA VAL A 67 -6.93 -6.22 14.16
C VAL A 67 -6.06 -5.95 12.96
N ALA A 68 -4.98 -6.71 12.81
CA ALA A 68 -3.98 -6.57 11.77
C ALA A 68 -4.14 -7.68 10.72
N HIS A 69 -4.23 -7.31 9.44
CA HIS A 69 -4.20 -8.25 8.32
C HIS A 69 -3.38 -7.70 7.16
N ILE A 70 -3.03 -8.54 6.19
CA ILE A 70 -2.24 -8.15 5.03
C ILE A 70 -3.16 -7.67 3.91
N GLY A 71 -2.69 -6.75 3.09
CA GLY A 71 -3.37 -6.35 1.86
C GLY A 71 -2.44 -5.59 0.92
N PRO A 72 -2.96 -5.08 -0.20
CA PRO A 72 -2.16 -4.40 -1.21
C PRO A 72 -1.62 -3.08 -0.65
N SER A 73 -0.44 -2.65 -1.09
CA SER A 73 0.24 -1.49 -0.48
C SER A 73 -0.29 -0.12 -0.90
N GLY A 74 -1.34 0.00 -1.71
CA GLY A 74 -1.82 1.30 -2.23
C GLY A 74 -0.93 1.94 -3.29
N ASP A 75 -0.14 1.12 -4.01
CA ASP A 75 0.80 1.56 -5.06
C ASP A 75 1.70 2.73 -4.63
N GLN A 76 1.96 3.68 -5.54
CA GLN A 76 2.87 4.80 -5.31
C GLN A 76 2.36 5.78 -4.25
N ARG A 77 1.05 5.87 -4.06
CA ARG A 77 0.42 6.81 -3.12
C ARG A 77 0.28 6.22 -1.70
N GLY A 78 0.22 4.90 -1.58
CA GLY A 78 0.08 4.17 -0.31
C GLY A 78 1.38 4.05 0.45
N TYR A 79 1.80 2.84 0.80
CA TYR A 79 2.96 2.59 1.66
C TYR A 79 4.18 3.39 1.24
N MET A 80 4.55 3.34 -0.04
CA MET A 80 5.74 4.04 -0.52
C MET A 80 5.59 5.57 -0.40
N GLY A 81 4.44 6.11 -0.83
CA GLY A 81 4.16 7.54 -0.72
C GLY A 81 4.11 8.03 0.73
N ILE A 82 3.47 7.28 1.62
CA ILE A 82 3.30 7.62 3.04
C ILE A 82 4.62 7.52 3.79
N THR A 83 5.40 6.46 3.54
CA THR A 83 6.61 6.16 4.33
C THR A 83 7.90 6.70 3.71
N GLY A 84 7.88 7.04 2.41
CA GLY A 84 9.08 7.34 1.62
C GLY A 84 10.00 6.14 1.41
N ARG A 85 9.51 4.90 1.63
CA ARG A 85 10.32 3.67 1.58
C ARG A 85 9.74 2.67 0.61
N ALA A 86 10.61 1.98 -0.12
CA ALA A 86 10.23 0.82 -0.90
C ALA A 86 9.74 -0.31 0.02
N GLY A 87 8.54 -0.82 -0.27
CA GLY A 87 7.91 -1.95 0.42
C GLY A 87 7.89 -3.22 -0.43
N TRP A 88 7.02 -4.17 -0.05
CA TRP A 88 6.93 -5.50 -0.67
C TRP A 88 5.75 -5.66 -1.64
N GLY A 89 5.04 -4.58 -1.97
CA GLY A 89 3.76 -4.62 -2.70
C GLY A 89 2.56 -4.99 -1.81
N ILE A 90 2.81 -5.32 -0.55
CA ILE A 90 1.82 -5.54 0.50
C ILE A 90 2.09 -4.61 1.69
N ALA A 91 1.06 -4.38 2.49
CA ALA A 91 1.12 -3.56 3.69
C ALA A 91 0.22 -4.13 4.80
N TRP A 92 0.45 -3.66 6.03
CA TRP A 92 -0.46 -3.92 7.14
C TRP A 92 -1.70 -3.05 7.03
N TYR A 93 -2.86 -3.69 7.22
CA TYR A 93 -4.13 -3.03 7.45
C TYR A 93 -4.53 -3.24 8.91
N ILE A 94 -4.67 -2.16 9.66
CA ILE A 94 -5.09 -2.18 11.06
C ILE A 94 -6.51 -1.65 11.15
N ASN A 95 -7.46 -2.48 11.61
CA ASN A 95 -8.89 -2.19 11.61
C ASN A 95 -9.34 -1.66 10.23
N ASP A 96 -8.98 -2.39 9.17
CA ASP A 96 -9.28 -2.10 7.76
C ASP A 96 -8.69 -0.80 7.20
N THR A 97 -7.79 -0.16 7.94
CA THR A 97 -7.07 1.04 7.48
C THR A 97 -5.65 0.69 7.06
N LEU A 98 -5.20 1.16 5.89
CA LEU A 98 -3.84 1.01 5.37
C LEU A 98 -2.84 1.78 6.24
N ILE A 99 -1.93 1.05 6.89
CA ILE A 99 -0.84 1.56 7.75
C ILE A 99 -1.17 2.85 8.54
N PRO A 100 -2.25 2.87 9.36
CA PRO A 100 -2.58 4.06 10.13
C PRO A 100 -1.49 4.37 11.16
N THR A 101 -1.37 5.65 11.51
CA THR A 101 -0.69 6.04 12.74
C THR A 101 -1.55 5.63 13.91
N LEU A 102 -1.11 4.67 14.72
CA LEU A 102 -1.86 4.26 15.90
C LEU A 102 -1.64 5.27 17.03
N VAL A 103 -2.66 5.59 17.82
CA VAL A 103 -2.54 6.41 19.02
C VAL A 103 -2.95 5.60 20.24
N VAL A 104 -2.03 5.45 21.18
CA VAL A 104 -2.18 4.66 22.40
C VAL A 104 -1.81 5.48 23.63
N GLN A 105 -2.32 5.08 24.80
CA GLN A 105 -2.12 5.75 26.07
C GLN A 105 -1.23 4.91 26.99
N ARG A 106 -0.25 5.54 27.64
CA ARG A 106 0.54 4.92 28.71
C ARG A 106 -0.35 4.37 29.81
N GLY A 107 0.03 3.22 30.36
CA GLY A 107 -0.71 2.50 31.40
C GLY A 107 -1.96 1.76 30.92
N LYS A 108 -2.37 1.88 29.65
CA LYS A 108 -3.53 1.17 29.09
C LYS A 108 -3.08 -0.08 28.31
N THR A 109 -3.71 -1.22 28.58
CA THR A 109 -3.45 -2.46 27.83
C THR A 109 -4.22 -2.47 26.51
N TYR A 110 -3.51 -2.84 25.44
CA TYR A 110 -4.04 -3.06 24.10
C TYR A 110 -3.86 -4.50 23.68
N THR A 111 -4.79 -5.01 22.89
CA THR A 111 -4.72 -6.35 22.29
C THR A 111 -4.51 -6.21 20.80
N PHE A 112 -3.51 -6.90 20.27
CA PHE A 112 -3.29 -7.02 18.83
C PHE A 112 -3.72 -8.41 18.40
N VAL A 113 -4.62 -8.48 17.43
CA VAL A 113 -5.04 -9.73 16.77
C VAL A 113 -4.38 -9.74 15.39
N VAL A 114 -3.60 -10.77 15.09
CA VAL A 114 -2.72 -10.79 13.92
C VAL A 114 -3.15 -11.85 12.92
N TYR A 115 -3.23 -11.45 11.65
CA TYR A 115 -3.51 -12.32 10.50
C TYR A 115 -2.44 -12.17 9.42
N GLY A 116 -1.20 -12.47 9.79
CA GLY A 116 -0.02 -12.34 8.95
C GLY A 116 0.52 -13.64 8.37
N GLY A 117 -0.13 -14.78 8.63
CA GLY A 117 0.36 -16.12 8.32
C GLY A 117 1.24 -16.73 9.42
N ASP A 118 1.16 -18.05 9.55
CA ASP A 118 1.61 -18.82 10.70
C ASP A 118 2.64 -19.91 10.39
N ASP A 119 2.99 -20.10 9.11
CA ASP A 119 4.04 -21.04 8.69
C ASP A 119 5.38 -20.33 8.46
N PRO A 120 6.37 -20.45 9.39
CA PRO A 120 7.69 -19.84 9.24
C PRO A 120 8.49 -20.37 8.04
N ASN A 121 8.11 -21.50 7.44
CA ASN A 121 8.76 -22.03 6.23
C ASN A 121 8.23 -21.37 4.95
N MET A 122 7.09 -20.70 5.01
CA MET A 122 6.49 -19.97 3.90
C MET A 122 6.78 -18.48 4.02
N ASN A 123 8.07 -18.11 3.91
CA ASN A 123 8.56 -16.75 4.16
C ASN A 123 7.69 -15.67 3.48
N ALA A 124 7.33 -15.84 2.20
CA ALA A 124 6.50 -14.90 1.44
C ALA A 124 5.12 -14.59 2.03
N ASN A 125 4.60 -15.48 2.88
CA ASN A 125 3.29 -15.41 3.52
C ASN A 125 3.40 -15.38 5.05
N TYR A 126 4.61 -15.19 5.61
CA TYR A 126 4.86 -15.26 7.05
C TYR A 126 5.27 -13.88 7.58
N HIS A 127 4.27 -13.17 8.11
CA HIS A 127 4.40 -11.78 8.56
C HIS A 127 4.02 -11.65 10.04
N PRO A 128 4.84 -12.11 10.99
CA PRO A 128 4.56 -11.87 12.39
C PRO A 128 4.64 -10.37 12.70
N LEU A 129 3.69 -9.85 13.48
CA LEU A 129 3.67 -8.45 13.91
C LEU A 129 4.25 -8.31 15.31
N TYR A 130 5.09 -7.31 15.51
CA TYR A 130 5.69 -6.99 16.82
C TYR A 130 5.88 -5.48 16.97
N ILE A 131 6.13 -5.04 18.20
CA ILE A 131 6.31 -3.62 18.54
C ILE A 131 7.76 -3.38 18.93
N THR A 132 8.39 -2.38 18.32
CA THR A 132 9.84 -2.14 18.40
C THR A 132 10.17 -0.65 18.28
N ASN A 133 11.38 -0.26 18.68
CA ASN A 133 11.94 1.05 18.36
C ASN A 133 12.51 1.13 16.92
N SER A 134 12.59 0.01 16.21
CA SER A 134 13.08 -0.04 14.83
C SER A 134 12.10 0.57 13.84
N THR A 135 12.56 1.59 13.08
CA THR A 135 11.78 2.21 12.00
C THR A 135 11.60 1.29 10.78
N THR A 136 12.33 0.18 10.70
CA THR A 136 12.35 -0.70 9.52
C THR A 136 11.87 -2.12 9.80
N GLY A 137 11.96 -2.63 11.02
CA GLY A 137 11.60 -4.02 11.31
C GLY A 137 12.52 -5.05 10.65
N GLY A 138 11.98 -6.23 10.32
CA GLY A 138 12.72 -7.30 9.64
C GLY A 138 13.88 -7.88 10.47
N ARG A 139 13.64 -8.13 11.76
CA ARG A 139 14.63 -8.63 12.74
C ARG A 139 15.34 -9.91 12.31
N VAL A 140 14.69 -10.79 11.53
CA VAL A 140 15.32 -12.02 10.99
C VAL A 140 16.58 -11.70 10.18
N PHE A 141 16.62 -10.55 9.52
CA PHE A 141 17.75 -10.10 8.70
C PHE A 141 18.66 -9.10 9.42
N MET A 142 18.49 -8.89 10.72
CA MET A 142 19.39 -8.03 11.49
C MET A 142 20.68 -8.78 11.86
N ASP A 143 21.80 -8.07 11.87
CA ASP A 143 23.02 -8.57 12.49
C ASP A 143 22.95 -8.49 14.04
N GLU A 144 23.93 -9.08 14.72
CA GLU A 144 23.92 -9.14 16.20
C GLU A 144 24.05 -7.75 16.85
N GLN A 145 24.67 -6.79 16.18
CA GLN A 145 24.79 -5.42 16.69
C GLN A 145 23.45 -4.70 16.53
N GLU A 146 22.80 -4.81 15.38
CA GLU A 146 21.45 -4.30 15.13
C GLU A 146 20.45 -4.89 16.15
N LYS A 147 20.47 -6.21 16.38
CA LYS A 147 19.60 -6.87 17.35
C LYS A 147 19.83 -6.42 18.78
N ALA A 148 21.07 -6.08 19.15
CA ALA A 148 21.43 -5.60 20.49
C ALA A 148 21.01 -4.15 20.75
N MET A 149 20.84 -3.34 19.70
CA MET A 149 20.34 -1.96 19.80
C MET A 149 18.80 -1.86 19.69
N GLU A 150 18.17 -2.89 19.14
CA GLU A 150 16.72 -2.97 19.05
C GLU A 150 16.08 -3.21 20.42
N ILE A 151 15.08 -2.39 20.74
CA ILE A 151 14.20 -2.57 21.90
C ILE A 151 12.89 -3.14 21.37
N ILE A 152 12.54 -4.34 21.83
CA ILE A 152 11.25 -4.96 21.56
C ILE A 152 10.32 -4.67 22.74
N TYR A 153 9.18 -4.05 22.45
CA TYR A 153 8.18 -3.70 23.45
C TYR A 153 7.10 -4.77 23.60
N ALA A 154 6.75 -5.50 22.52
CA ALA A 154 5.77 -6.58 22.56
C ALA A 154 5.82 -7.45 21.29
N GLY A 155 5.13 -8.59 21.32
CA GLY A 155 4.93 -9.46 20.14
C GLY A 155 6.06 -10.45 19.87
N VAL A 156 7.06 -10.54 20.75
CA VAL A 156 8.16 -11.51 20.65
C VAL A 156 8.53 -12.06 22.04
N GLU A 157 8.77 -13.35 22.13
CA GLU A 157 9.23 -14.10 23.29
C GLU A 157 10.67 -14.63 23.09
N ASP A 158 11.12 -15.49 24.01
CA ASP A 158 12.43 -16.17 23.96
C ASP A 158 13.60 -15.19 23.73
N ASN A 159 13.63 -14.14 24.55
CA ASN A 159 14.61 -13.04 24.49
C ASN A 159 14.70 -12.41 23.09
N GLY A 160 13.56 -12.24 22.42
CA GLY A 160 13.49 -11.59 21.12
C GLY A 160 13.76 -12.52 19.93
N SER A 161 13.70 -13.84 20.14
CA SER A 161 13.99 -14.85 19.10
C SER A 161 12.73 -15.47 18.50
N LYS A 162 11.62 -15.49 19.24
CA LYS A 162 10.40 -16.18 18.84
C LYS A 162 9.23 -15.19 18.70
N PRO A 163 8.78 -14.84 17.49
CA PRO A 163 7.63 -13.96 17.36
C PRO A 163 6.35 -14.68 17.84
N ILE A 164 5.50 -13.96 18.56
CA ILE A 164 4.20 -14.45 19.05
C ILE A 164 3.02 -13.69 18.45
N GLY A 165 3.24 -12.54 17.79
CA GLY A 165 2.23 -11.91 16.96
C GLY A 165 2.05 -12.64 15.64
N VAL A 166 1.68 -13.92 15.71
CA VAL A 166 1.58 -14.86 14.59
C VAL A 166 0.15 -15.36 14.51
N GLY A 167 -0.42 -15.51 13.32
CA GLY A 167 -1.78 -16.03 13.17
C GLY A 167 -2.08 -16.46 11.74
N PRO A 168 -3.26 -17.02 11.44
CA PRO A 168 -3.58 -17.48 10.10
C PRO A 168 -3.50 -16.33 9.10
N LEU A 169 -3.14 -16.64 7.84
CA LEU A 169 -3.03 -15.60 6.82
C LEU A 169 -4.43 -15.10 6.40
N CYS A 170 -4.65 -13.79 6.54
CA CYS A 170 -5.77 -13.10 5.93
C CYS A 170 -5.24 -11.99 5.06
N GLU A 171 -5.56 -12.06 3.77
CA GLU A 171 -5.11 -11.08 2.79
C GLU A 171 -6.32 -10.48 2.07
N SER A 172 -6.42 -9.15 2.10
CA SER A 172 -7.26 -8.38 1.19
C SER A 172 -6.60 -8.31 -0.18
N THR A 173 -7.37 -8.29 -1.26
CA THR A 173 -6.80 -8.28 -2.62
C THR A 173 -7.32 -7.13 -3.46
N SER A 174 -6.50 -6.60 -4.36
CA SER A 174 -6.93 -5.55 -5.28
C SER A 174 -8.04 -6.01 -6.21
N THR A 175 -9.01 -5.13 -6.44
CA THR A 175 -10.02 -5.27 -7.49
C THR A 175 -9.66 -4.38 -8.67
N PRO A 176 -10.27 -4.58 -9.86
CA PRO A 176 -10.11 -3.64 -10.97
C PRO A 176 -10.51 -2.19 -10.63
N GLU A 177 -11.42 -2.01 -9.67
CA GLU A 177 -11.81 -0.69 -9.19
C GLU A 177 -10.74 -0.06 -8.30
N ALA A 178 -10.18 -0.83 -7.36
CA ALA A 178 -9.07 -0.38 -6.53
C ALA A 178 -7.84 -0.01 -7.38
N ASP A 179 -7.51 -0.85 -8.37
CA ASP A 179 -6.42 -0.60 -9.32
C ASP A 179 -6.67 0.72 -10.09
N ALA A 180 -7.90 0.97 -10.54
CA ALA A 180 -8.25 2.21 -11.24
C ALA A 180 -8.19 3.45 -10.33
N LEU A 181 -8.54 3.32 -9.05
CA LEU A 181 -8.48 4.41 -8.08
C LEU A 181 -7.05 4.79 -7.67
N ALA A 182 -6.13 3.83 -7.68
CA ALA A 182 -4.72 4.09 -7.42
C ALA A 182 -4.11 5.09 -8.44
N ASP A 183 -4.63 5.08 -9.67
CA ASP A 183 -4.19 5.97 -10.76
C ASP A 183 -4.85 7.36 -10.74
N ILE A 184 -5.88 7.59 -9.92
CA ILE A 184 -6.60 8.88 -9.83
C ILE A 184 -6.03 9.69 -8.66
N CYS A 185 -5.24 10.75 -8.93
CA CYS A 185 -4.59 11.56 -7.88
C CYS A 185 -5.55 12.14 -6.85
N GLU A 186 -6.78 12.45 -7.26
CA GLU A 186 -7.81 13.04 -6.40
C GLU A 186 -8.61 12.00 -5.59
N ALA A 187 -8.42 10.70 -5.85
CA ALA A 187 -9.06 9.66 -5.05
C ALA A 187 -8.50 9.68 -3.63
N LEU A 188 -9.38 9.55 -2.63
CA LEU A 188 -9.01 9.46 -1.23
C LEU A 188 -8.59 8.04 -0.87
N LEU A 189 -7.85 7.89 0.24
CA LEU A 189 -7.48 6.57 0.75
C LEU A 189 -8.70 5.71 1.07
N CYS A 190 -9.75 6.30 1.64
CA CYS A 190 -10.98 5.56 1.92
C CYS A 190 -11.65 5.01 0.65
N ASN A 191 -11.51 5.68 -0.51
CA ASN A 191 -12.05 5.16 -1.77
C ASN A 191 -11.32 3.88 -2.18
N TYR A 192 -10.00 3.92 -2.07
CA TYR A 192 -9.14 2.79 -2.38
C TYR A 192 -9.44 1.59 -1.45
N GLU A 193 -9.53 1.84 -0.15
CA GLU A 193 -9.82 0.82 0.87
C GLU A 193 -11.20 0.17 0.66
N GLU A 194 -12.24 0.96 0.40
CA GLU A 194 -13.60 0.46 0.13
C GLU A 194 -13.68 -0.38 -1.16
N ALA A 195 -12.80 -0.11 -2.13
CA ALA A 195 -12.76 -0.84 -3.40
C ALA A 195 -12.00 -2.18 -3.31
N LEU A 196 -11.32 -2.48 -2.20
CA LEU A 196 -10.60 -3.75 -2.03
C LEU A 196 -11.58 -4.92 -1.87
N ALA A 197 -11.18 -6.09 -2.37
CA ALA A 197 -11.87 -7.32 -2.01
C ALA A 197 -11.47 -7.68 -0.57
N PRO A 198 -12.44 -7.86 0.34
CA PRO A 198 -12.14 -8.20 1.72
C PRO A 198 -11.49 -9.59 1.81
N PRO A 199 -10.82 -9.91 2.93
CA PRO A 199 -10.29 -11.25 3.15
C PRO A 199 -11.41 -12.30 3.07
N SER A 200 -11.06 -13.52 2.70
CA SER A 200 -12.04 -14.60 2.48
C SER A 200 -12.96 -14.80 3.70
N PRO A 201 -14.21 -15.26 3.52
CA PRO A 201 -15.10 -15.54 4.65
C PRO A 201 -14.52 -16.55 5.65
N ASP A 202 -13.70 -17.49 5.19
CA ASP A 202 -13.00 -18.45 6.04
C ASP A 202 -12.02 -17.77 6.99
N CYS A 203 -11.33 -16.72 6.52
CA CYS A 203 -10.52 -15.85 7.37
C CYS A 203 -11.37 -15.19 8.48
N LYS A 204 -12.60 -14.76 8.17
CA LYS A 204 -13.48 -14.14 9.17
C LYS A 204 -13.96 -15.12 10.24
N ASN A 205 -14.14 -16.38 9.90
CA ASN A 205 -14.55 -17.41 10.86
C ASN A 205 -13.42 -17.78 11.84
N SER A 206 -12.14 -17.65 11.42
CA SER A 206 -10.98 -17.72 12.33
C SER A 206 -10.87 -16.53 13.29
N LEU A 207 -11.53 -15.39 13.03
CA LEU A 207 -11.67 -14.26 13.98
C LEU A 207 -12.49 -14.63 15.23
N ALA A 208 -13.41 -15.59 15.12
CA ALA A 208 -14.44 -15.84 16.14
C ALA A 208 -14.12 -16.96 17.14
N ASN A 209 -13.14 -17.84 16.85
CA ASN A 209 -12.94 -19.10 17.58
C ASN A 209 -11.77 -19.12 18.59
N GLY A 210 -11.24 -17.96 18.98
CA GLY A 210 -10.24 -17.84 20.07
C GLY A 210 -8.90 -18.50 19.76
N SER A 211 -8.16 -17.93 18.79
CA SER A 211 -6.83 -18.43 18.42
C SER A 211 -5.72 -17.74 19.24
N ASP A 212 -4.57 -18.42 19.36
CA ASP A 212 -3.29 -17.91 19.90
C ASP A 212 -2.69 -16.79 19.02
N ASN A 213 -3.50 -16.13 18.20
CA ASN A 213 -3.08 -15.11 17.26
C ASN A 213 -3.10 -13.71 17.84
N THR A 214 -3.00 -13.63 19.16
CA THR A 214 -3.06 -12.36 19.87
C THR A 214 -1.85 -12.17 20.76
N PHE A 215 -1.43 -10.93 20.89
CA PHE A 215 -0.54 -10.51 21.96
C PHE A 215 -1.05 -9.21 22.57
N THR A 216 -0.70 -8.98 23.82
CA THR A 216 -1.06 -7.76 24.53
C THR A 216 0.16 -6.88 24.72
N TRP A 217 -0.09 -5.58 24.83
CA TRP A 217 0.94 -4.60 25.13
C TRP A 217 0.38 -3.48 25.99
N THR A 218 1.12 -3.11 27.03
CA THR A 218 0.85 -1.95 27.87
C THR A 218 2.07 -1.04 27.78
N PRO A 219 2.03 0.06 26.99
CA PRO A 219 3.07 1.07 27.07
C PRO A 219 3.14 1.62 28.49
N ASP A 220 4.35 1.72 29.03
CA ASP A 220 4.63 2.23 30.36
C ASP A 220 5.26 3.63 30.30
N ASP A 221 5.64 4.16 31.47
CA ASP A 221 6.25 5.49 31.61
C ASP A 221 7.61 5.59 30.91
N ASP A 222 8.30 4.47 30.69
CA ASP A 222 9.60 4.41 30.01
C ASP A 222 9.46 4.24 28.48
N THR A 223 8.26 3.93 28.00
CA THR A 223 7.98 3.79 26.56
C THR A 223 8.07 5.18 25.89
N PRO A 224 8.88 5.36 24.82
CA PRO A 224 8.99 6.63 24.10
C PRO A 224 7.68 7.06 23.44
N ASP A 225 7.52 8.36 23.17
CA ASP A 225 6.34 8.93 22.50
C ASP A 225 6.10 8.36 21.08
N VAL A 226 7.14 7.76 20.48
CA VAL A 226 7.05 7.12 19.16
C VAL A 226 7.73 5.76 19.19
N VAL A 227 6.97 4.74 18.84
CA VAL A 227 7.46 3.37 18.57
C VAL A 227 6.84 2.87 17.27
N PHE A 228 7.14 1.64 16.85
CA PHE A 228 6.70 1.11 15.56
C PHE A 228 6.09 -0.27 15.70
N TYR A 229 4.97 -0.52 15.03
CA TYR A 229 4.53 -1.88 14.73
C TYR A 229 5.18 -2.31 13.42
N GLN A 230 5.84 -3.46 13.42
CA GLN A 230 6.64 -3.93 12.31
C GLN A 230 6.40 -5.41 12.03
N CYS A 231 6.75 -5.85 10.82
CA CYS A 231 6.91 -7.25 10.50
C CYS A 231 8.25 -7.78 11.01
N PHE A 232 8.22 -8.90 11.71
CA PHE A 232 9.41 -9.57 12.23
C PHE A 232 10.31 -10.12 11.11
N THR A 233 9.70 -10.63 10.04
CA THR A 233 10.41 -11.25 8.91
C THR A 233 10.87 -10.21 7.89
N HIS A 234 10.01 -9.28 7.49
CA HIS A 234 10.26 -8.38 6.36
C HIS A 234 10.56 -6.95 6.81
N ARG A 235 11.66 -6.37 6.31
CA ARG A 235 11.98 -4.95 6.52
C ARG A 235 10.97 -4.08 5.77
N ASN A 236 10.70 -2.87 6.25
CA ASN A 236 9.76 -1.91 5.66
C ASN A 236 8.35 -2.51 5.44
N LEU A 237 7.84 -3.21 6.45
CA LEU A 237 6.46 -3.70 6.48
C LEU A 237 5.86 -3.40 7.85
N GLY A 238 5.41 -2.17 8.01
CA GLY A 238 4.94 -1.62 9.28
C GLY A 238 4.98 -0.10 9.31
N TRP A 239 4.52 0.47 10.41
CA TRP A 239 4.42 1.91 10.59
C TRP A 239 4.45 2.30 12.07
N LYS A 240 4.09 3.55 12.37
CA LYS A 240 4.33 4.18 13.67
C LYS A 240 3.13 4.11 14.61
N ILE A 241 3.45 4.06 15.89
CA ILE A 241 2.54 4.22 17.03
C ILE A 241 2.98 5.47 17.78
N MET A 242 2.03 6.37 18.01
CA MET A 242 2.16 7.52 18.90
C MET A 242 1.70 7.10 20.30
N VAL A 243 2.61 7.15 21.27
CA VAL A 243 2.34 6.86 22.68
C VAL A 243 2.16 8.20 23.40
N THR A 244 1.05 8.36 24.10
CA THR A 244 0.69 9.60 24.80
C THR A 244 0.28 9.33 26.24
N ASP A 245 0.35 10.34 27.10
CA ASP A 245 -0.22 10.28 28.46
C ASP A 245 -1.74 10.49 28.45
N SER A 246 -2.24 11.19 27.44
CA SER A 246 -3.65 11.56 27.26
C SER A 246 -4.01 11.56 25.77
N VAL A 247 -4.85 10.61 25.36
CA VAL A 247 -5.36 10.56 23.98
C VAL A 247 -6.21 11.79 23.68
N GLU A 248 -6.97 12.28 24.66
CA GLU A 248 -7.82 13.47 24.50
C GLU A 248 -6.97 14.70 24.17
N ASP A 249 -5.88 14.94 24.91
CA ASP A 249 -5.04 16.12 24.69
C ASP A 249 -4.17 15.98 23.43
N TYR A 250 -3.77 14.75 23.08
CA TYR A 250 -3.15 14.46 21.79
C TYR A 250 -4.06 14.86 20.63
N LEU A 251 -5.36 14.50 20.68
CA LEU A 251 -6.32 14.84 19.62
C LEU A 251 -6.68 16.33 19.58
N LYS A 252 -6.67 17.03 20.72
CA LYS A 252 -6.84 18.49 20.75
C LYS A 252 -5.68 19.23 20.06
N SER A 253 -4.46 18.73 20.24
CA SER A 253 -3.25 19.33 19.67
C SER A 253 -2.98 18.88 18.24
N ASN A 254 -3.42 17.68 17.88
CA ASN A 254 -3.29 17.09 16.55
C ASN A 254 -4.69 16.75 16.04
N PRO A 255 -5.47 17.75 15.59
CA PRO A 255 -6.81 17.53 15.09
C PRO A 255 -6.74 16.60 13.88
N VAL A 256 -7.10 15.34 14.10
CA VAL A 256 -7.27 14.34 13.05
C VAL A 256 -8.49 14.74 12.25
N ARG A 257 -8.37 14.82 10.92
CA ARG A 257 -9.54 14.80 10.06
C ARG A 257 -10.21 13.44 10.22
N GLN A 258 -11.15 13.34 11.15
CA GLN A 258 -12.12 12.26 11.11
C GLN A 258 -12.90 12.44 9.82
N HIS A 259 -12.83 11.48 8.90
CA HIS A 259 -13.81 11.43 7.82
C HIS A 259 -15.14 11.06 8.47
N PRO A 260 -16.12 11.98 8.56
CA PRO A 260 -17.47 11.59 8.90
C PRO A 260 -18.13 11.07 7.61
N ASP A 261 -19.12 10.18 7.73
CA ASP A 261 -19.96 9.70 6.62
C ASP A 261 -19.26 8.70 5.65
N PRO A 262 -20.04 7.89 4.89
CA PRO A 262 -19.50 7.04 3.83
C PRO A 262 -18.52 7.81 2.94
N CYS A 263 -17.43 7.15 2.53
CA CYS A 263 -16.39 7.80 1.76
C CYS A 263 -17.02 8.52 0.55
N PRO A 264 -16.70 9.80 0.33
CA PRO A 264 -17.28 10.53 -0.79
C PRO A 264 -16.95 9.79 -2.09
N PRO A 265 -17.89 9.69 -3.06
CA PRO A 265 -17.64 8.95 -4.27
C PRO A 265 -16.38 9.48 -4.97
N PRO A 266 -15.56 8.60 -5.55
CA PRO A 266 -14.35 9.03 -6.22
C PRO A 266 -14.72 9.98 -7.38
N PRO A 267 -13.87 10.98 -7.67
CA PRO A 267 -14.12 11.89 -8.77
C PRO A 267 -14.28 11.08 -10.05
N THR A 268 -15.40 11.28 -10.74
CA THR A 268 -15.66 10.59 -12.00
C THR A 268 -14.67 11.12 -13.03
N VAL A 269 -13.85 10.23 -13.60
CA VAL A 269 -13.08 10.59 -14.79
C VAL A 269 -14.11 10.99 -15.84
N GLN A 270 -14.20 12.28 -16.16
CA GLN A 270 -14.87 12.69 -17.39
C GLN A 270 -14.10 12.03 -18.51
N SER A 271 -14.62 10.92 -19.01
CA SER A 271 -14.16 10.39 -20.28
C SER A 271 -14.49 11.48 -21.29
N SER A 272 -13.47 12.25 -21.67
CA SER A 272 -13.52 12.99 -22.91
C SER A 272 -13.58 11.92 -24.00
N SER A 273 -14.80 11.43 -24.27
CA SER A 273 -15.11 10.72 -25.49
C SER A 273 -14.53 11.59 -26.62
N PRO A 274 -13.66 11.05 -27.50
CA PRO A 274 -13.21 11.80 -28.65
C PRO A 274 -14.48 12.20 -29.40
N GLY A 275 -14.73 13.52 -29.45
CA GLY A 275 -15.97 14.06 -29.96
C GLY A 275 -16.30 13.41 -31.29
N VAL A 276 -17.42 12.69 -31.34
CA VAL A 276 -18.04 12.30 -32.60
C VAL A 276 -18.21 13.61 -33.38
N PRO A 277 -17.54 13.80 -34.53
CA PRO A 277 -17.67 15.05 -35.24
C PRO A 277 -19.15 15.24 -35.58
N SER A 278 -19.65 16.41 -35.23
CA SER A 278 -21.02 16.83 -35.53
C SER A 278 -21.31 16.58 -37.01
N PRO A 279 -22.48 16.03 -37.39
CA PRO A 279 -22.82 15.72 -38.79
C PRO A 279 -22.87 16.97 -39.68
N LEU A 280 -22.76 18.17 -39.10
CA LEU A 280 -22.67 19.44 -39.82
C LEU A 280 -21.36 19.63 -40.60
N LEU A 281 -20.31 18.83 -40.34
CA LEU A 281 -19.02 18.93 -41.03
C LEU A 281 -18.83 17.88 -42.15
N LEU A 282 -19.89 17.20 -42.58
CA LEU A 282 -19.89 16.27 -43.73
C LEU A 282 -20.51 16.87 -45.00
N LEU A 283 -20.98 18.13 -44.96
CA LEU A 283 -21.60 18.81 -46.10
C LEU A 283 -20.70 19.84 -46.81
N LEU A 284 -19.48 20.06 -46.33
CA LEU A 284 -18.53 21.03 -46.93
C LEU A 284 -17.44 20.38 -47.79
N THR A 285 -17.27 19.04 -47.76
CA THR A 285 -16.30 18.34 -48.60
C THR A 285 -16.89 17.83 -49.93
N SER A 286 -18.21 17.89 -50.12
CA SER A 286 -18.88 17.49 -51.36
C SER A 286 -19.07 18.60 -52.40
N LEU A 287 -18.74 19.86 -52.07
CA LEU A 287 -18.82 20.99 -53.04
C LEU A 287 -17.49 21.38 -53.72
N LEU A 288 -16.37 20.73 -53.39
CA LEU A 288 -15.05 21.05 -53.96
C LEU A 288 -14.57 20.06 -55.03
N LEU A 289 -15.40 19.12 -55.48
CA LEU A 289 -15.06 18.11 -56.50
C LEU A 289 -15.76 18.31 -57.87
N LEU A 290 -16.44 19.44 -58.11
CA LEU A 290 -17.10 19.72 -59.39
C LEU A 290 -16.53 20.87 -60.23
N SER A 291 -15.38 21.45 -59.89
CA SER A 291 -14.78 22.54 -60.68
C SER A 291 -13.51 22.18 -61.48
N SER A 292 -13.16 20.90 -61.60
CA SER A 292 -11.99 20.48 -62.38
C SER A 292 -12.30 19.37 -63.40
N LEU A 293 -13.37 19.54 -64.18
CA LEU A 293 -13.52 18.78 -65.44
C LEU A 293 -13.99 19.73 -66.55
N THR A 294 -13.06 20.52 -67.06
CA THR A 294 -13.15 21.02 -68.43
C THR A 294 -11.73 21.18 -68.98
N VAL A 295 -11.61 20.85 -70.27
CA VAL A 295 -10.50 21.07 -71.19
C VAL A 295 -9.57 19.87 -71.45
N LEU A 296 -9.50 19.55 -72.76
CA LEU A 296 -8.65 18.63 -73.54
C LEU A 296 -9.20 17.19 -73.66
N VAL A 297 -9.54 16.67 -74.84
CA VAL A 297 -8.82 16.73 -76.13
C VAL A 297 -9.80 16.67 -77.33
N ARG A 298 -9.35 17.29 -78.43
CA ARG A 298 -9.86 17.26 -79.82
C ARG A 298 -10.40 15.92 -80.30
#